data_AF-A0A940FTQ8-F1
#
_entry.id   AF-A0A940FTQ8-F1
#
_cell.length_a   1.000
_cell.length_b   1.000
_cell.length_c   1.000
_cell.angle_alpha   90.00
_cell.angle_beta   90.00
_cell.angle_gamma   90.00
#
_symmetry.space_group_name_H-M   'P 1'
#
loop_
_entity.id
_entity.type
_entity.pdbx_description
1 polymer ?
#
loop_
_entity_poly.entity_id
_entity_poly.type
_entity_poly.pdbx_seq_one_letter_code
_entity_poly.pdbx_strand_id
1 'polypeptide(L)' 'NLSFFAQNVPGLLEVSIGHALISDALYLGYENTIQLYKRQLTAHH' A
#
# COMPACT_ATOMS: atom_id res chain seq x y z
N ASN A 1 4.36 -1.10 7.58
CA ASN A 1 5.74 -0.88 7.05
C ASN A 1 5.73 -0.08 5.75
N LEU A 2 4.72 -0.24 4.88
CA LEU A 2 4.66 0.39 3.56
C LEU A 2 4.83 1.91 3.58
N SER A 3 4.11 2.61 4.47
CA SER A 3 4.26 4.08 4.58
C SER A 3 5.68 4.49 5.00
N PHE A 4 6.29 3.78 5.94
CA PHE A 4 7.70 4.01 6.31
C PHE A 4 8.64 3.74 5.14
N PHE A 5 8.45 2.64 4.40
CA PHE A 5 9.25 2.34 3.22
C PHE A 5 9.14 3.44 2.16
N ALA A 6 7.93 3.87 1.82
CA ALA A 6 7.70 4.91 0.82
C ALA A 6 8.33 6.26 1.21
N GLN A 7 8.29 6.62 2.50
CA GLN A 7 8.93 7.84 3.02
C GLN A 7 10.45 7.84 2.94
N ASN A 8 11.07 6.65 3.03
CA ASN A 8 12.52 6.52 3.11
C ASN A 8 13.17 6.19 1.76
N VAL A 9 12.39 6.07 0.67
CA VAL A 9 12.89 5.81 -0.68
C VAL A 9 12.56 7.00 -1.59
N PRO A 10 13.45 8.01 -1.70
CA PRO A 10 13.26 9.14 -2.60
C PRO A 10 13.15 8.67 -4.05
N GLY A 11 12.20 9.24 -4.80
CA GLY A 11 11.99 8.89 -6.21
C GLY A 11 11.35 7.51 -6.43
N LEU A 12 10.68 6.96 -5.41
CA LEU A 12 9.90 5.73 -5.56
C LEU A 12 8.76 5.94 -6.57
N LEU A 13 8.85 5.28 -7.73
CA LEU A 13 7.85 5.38 -8.80
C LEU A 13 6.76 4.32 -8.69
N GLU A 14 7.10 3.12 -8.21
CA GLU A 14 6.17 2.00 -8.13
C GLU A 14 6.57 1.00 -7.04
N VAL A 15 5.60 0.23 -6.55
CA VAL A 15 5.80 -0.91 -5.64
C VAL A 15 4.86 -2.04 -6.02
N SER A 16 5.37 -3.27 -6.00
CA SER A 16 4.58 -4.49 -6.21
C SER A 16 4.23 -5.15 -4.88
N ILE A 17 2.92 -5.35 -4.63
CA ILE A 17 2.42 -5.92 -3.37
C ILE A 17 1.45 -7.05 -3.68
N GLY A 18 1.90 -8.29 -3.49
CA GLY A 18 1.12 -9.50 -3.76
C GLY A 18 0.46 -10.08 -2.52
N HIS A 19 1.13 -11.03 -1.86
CA HIS A 19 0.59 -11.83 -0.76
C HIS A 19 -0.11 -11.03 0.34
N ALA A 20 0.48 -9.92 0.79
CA ALA A 20 -0.11 -9.10 1.84
C ALA A 20 -1.44 -8.46 1.39
N LEU A 21 -1.50 -7.95 0.16
CA LEU A 21 -2.70 -7.35 -0.41
C LEU A 21 -3.81 -8.39 -0.58
N ILE A 22 -3.49 -9.58 -1.12
CA ILE A 22 -4.49 -10.64 -1.29
C ILE A 22 -4.99 -11.13 0.07
N SER A 23 -4.10 -11.33 1.03
CA SER A 23 -4.47 -11.74 2.39
C SER A 23 -5.44 -10.74 3.03
N ASP A 24 -5.14 -9.45 2.99
CA ASP A 24 -6.02 -8.42 3.57
C ASP A 24 -7.35 -8.29 2.80
N ALA A 25 -7.34 -8.44 1.47
CA ALA A 25 -8.54 -8.42 0.65
C ALA A 25 -9.51 -9.58 0.94
N LEU A 26 -9.01 -10.74 1.40
CA LEU A 26 -9.88 -11.84 1.84
C LEU A 26 -10.71 -11.48 3.07
N TYR A 27 -10.20 -10.60 3.94
CA TYR A 27 -10.91 -10.18 5.15
C TYR A 27 -11.70 -8.87 4.97
N LEU A 28 -11.15 -7.92 4.22
CA LEU A 28 -11.68 -6.55 4.11
C LEU A 28 -12.43 -6.29 2.79
N GLY A 29 -12.28 -7.18 1.80
CA GLY A 29 -12.69 -6.95 0.43
C GLY A 29 -11.67 -6.13 -0.37
N TYR A 30 -11.60 -6.39 -1.68
CA TYR A 30 -10.59 -5.75 -2.56
C TYR A 30 -10.62 -4.23 -2.55
N GLU A 31 -11.82 -3.62 -2.60
CA GLU A 31 -11.94 -2.16 -2.66
C GLU A 31 -11.36 -1.49 -1.41
N ASN A 32 -11.73 -1.96 -0.22
CA ASN A 32 -11.21 -1.45 1.04
C ASN A 32 -9.70 -1.63 1.16
N THR A 33 -9.20 -2.81 0.78
CA THR A 33 -7.76 -3.10 0.83
C THR A 33 -7.00 -2.19 -0.13
N ILE A 34 -7.44 -2.02 -1.38
CA ILE A 34 -6.78 -1.13 -2.34
C ILE A 34 -6.74 0.31 -1.82
N GLN A 35 -7.84 0.81 -1.26
CA GLN A 35 -7.89 2.16 -0.67
C GLN A 35 -6.94 2.30 0.53
N LEU A 36 -6.86 1.29 1.39
CA LEU A 36 -5.95 1.27 2.53
C LEU A 36 -4.49 1.35 2.08
N TYR A 37 -4.08 0.51 1.11
CA TYR A 37 -2.73 0.49 0.59
C TYR A 37 -2.37 1.78 -0.16
N LYS A 38 -3.30 2.34 -0.95
CA LYS A 38 -3.12 3.65 -1.59
C LYS A 38 -2.85 4.75 -0.56
N ARG A 39 -3.63 4.81 0.52
CA ARG A 39 -3.44 5.80 1.60
C ARG A 39 -2.04 5.72 2.22
N GLN A 40 -1.46 4.52 2.32
CA GLN A 40 -0.09 4.36 2.82
C GLN A 40 0.96 4.96 1.88
N LEU A 41 0.67 5.09 0.59
CA LEU A 41 1.56 5.63 -0.45
C LEU A 41 1.31 7.12 -0.71
N THR A 42 0.08 7.61 -0.55
CA THR A 42 -0.31 9.00 -0.87
C THR A 42 -0.30 9.95 0.32
N ALA A 43 0.10 9.50 1.52
CA ALA A 43 0.10 10.33 2.73
C ALA A 43 1.10 11.51 2.72
N HIS A 44 1.83 11.71 1.61
CA HIS A 44 2.78 12.81 1.41
C HIS A 44 2.43 13.56 0.13
N HIS A 45 1.67 14.65 0.29
CA HIS A 45 1.56 15.76 -0.64
C HIS A 45 1.95 17.03 0.12
#